data_AF-A0A661SFU0-F1
#
_entry.id   AF-A0A661SFU0-F1
#
_cell.length_a   1.000
_cell.length_b   1.000
_cell.length_c   1.000
_cell.angle_alpha   90.00
_cell.angle_beta   90.00
_cell.angle_gamma   90.00
#
_symmetry.space_group_name_H-M   'P 1'
#
loop_
_entity.id
_entity.type
_entity.pdbx_description
1 polymer ?
#
loop_
_entity_poly.entity_id
_entity_poly.type
_entity_poly.pdbx_seq_one_letter_code
_entity_poly.pdbx_strand_id
1 'polypeptide(L)'
;MDELYKEKRTIDEKTYQFICFALSIKNRSKPCLVKHFMGALEAGATVKELAYIMALTFRESAGGDDCWAHDALGDYKQMMTDGMKSCDCCQK
;
A
#
# COMPACT_ATOMS: atom_id res chain seq x y z
N MET A 1 -17.57 2.21 5.16
CA MET A 1 -17.03 2.27 3.79
C MET A 1 -16.29 0.97 3.47
N ASP A 2 -15.28 0.59 4.25
CA ASP A 2 -14.47 -0.63 3.99
C ASP A 2 -15.28 -1.94 3.89
N GLU A 3 -16.28 -2.16 4.75
CA GLU A 3 -17.14 -3.37 4.69
C GLU A 3 -18.01 -3.41 3.43
N LEU A 4 -18.57 -2.28 3.01
CA LEU A 4 -19.37 -2.17 1.79
C LEU A 4 -18.53 -2.54 0.55
N TYR A 5 -17.30 -2.04 0.48
CA TYR A 5 -16.39 -2.40 -0.62
C TYR A 5 -15.98 -3.87 -0.56
N LYS A 6 -15.79 -4.43 0.64
CA LYS A 6 -15.49 -5.85 0.81
C LYS A 6 -16.61 -6.76 0.27
N GLU A 7 -17.87 -6.36 0.46
CA GLU A 7 -19.04 -7.11 -0.02
C GLU A 7 -19.34 -6.91 -1.52
N LYS A 8 -19.06 -5.73 -2.06
CA LYS A 8 -19.48 -5.34 -3.42
C LYS A 8 -18.39 -5.39 -4.47
N ARG A 9 -17.11 -5.43 -4.08
CA ARG A 9 -16.01 -5.45 -5.04
C ARG A 9 -16.05 -6.73 -5.89
N THR A 10 -15.73 -6.56 -7.16
CA THR A 10 -15.64 -7.65 -8.16
C THR A 10 -14.21 -8.17 -8.33
N ILE A 11 -13.27 -7.64 -7.56
CA ILE A 11 -11.84 -7.98 -7.59
C ILE A 11 -11.44 -8.63 -6.27
N ASP A 12 -10.40 -9.45 -6.31
CA ASP A 12 -9.84 -10.06 -5.10
C ASP A 12 -9.20 -9.00 -4.16
N GLU A 13 -8.98 -9.40 -2.89
CA GLU A 13 -8.40 -8.50 -1.89
C GLU A 13 -7.01 -8.02 -2.32
N LYS A 14 -6.18 -8.88 -2.90
CA LYS A 14 -4.81 -8.52 -3.30
C LYS A 14 -4.81 -7.40 -4.35
N THR A 15 -5.66 -7.52 -5.37
CA THR A 15 -5.85 -6.53 -6.43
C THR A 15 -6.42 -5.23 -5.89
N TYR A 16 -7.40 -5.31 -4.99
CA TYR A 16 -7.94 -4.14 -4.30
C TYR A 16 -6.83 -3.38 -3.55
N GLN A 17 -6.01 -4.09 -2.78
CA GLN A 17 -4.91 -3.49 -2.03
C GLN A 17 -3.85 -2.87 -2.95
N PHE A 18 -3.52 -3.49 -4.09
CA PHE A 18 -2.62 -2.89 -5.08
C PHE A 18 -3.14 -1.56 -5.64
N ILE A 19 -4.43 -1.47 -5.93
CA ILE A 19 -5.05 -0.23 -6.42
C ILE A 19 -4.98 0.85 -5.33
N CYS A 20 -5.40 0.52 -4.10
CA CYS A 20 -5.36 1.48 -3.00
C CYS A 20 -3.93 1.90 -2.65
N PHE A 21 -2.96 0.99 -2.75
CA PHE A 21 -1.54 1.27 -2.58
C PHE A 21 -1.06 2.29 -3.62
N ALA A 22 -1.30 2.06 -4.92
CA ALA A 22 -0.96 3.01 -5.97
C ALA A 22 -1.61 4.40 -5.76
N LEU A 23 -2.89 4.43 -5.40
CA LEU A 23 -3.61 5.70 -5.11
C LEU A 23 -3.03 6.42 -3.89
N SER A 24 -2.62 5.70 -2.86
CA SER A 24 -2.02 6.28 -1.65
C SER A 24 -0.64 6.90 -1.91
N ILE A 25 0.15 6.33 -2.84
CA ILE A 25 1.38 6.94 -3.35
C ILE A 25 1.05 8.25 -4.04
N LYS A 26 0.11 8.23 -5.00
CA LYS A 26 -0.25 9.41 -5.80
C LYS A 26 -0.74 10.57 -4.94
N ASN A 27 -1.51 10.27 -3.89
CA ASN A 27 -2.05 11.24 -2.95
C ASN A 27 -1.10 11.59 -1.81
N ARG A 28 0.09 10.98 -1.74
CA ARG A 28 1.08 11.18 -0.68
C ARG A 28 0.50 10.99 0.73
N SER A 29 -0.38 10.00 0.87
CA SER A 29 -1.01 9.68 2.15
C SER A 29 -0.20 8.58 2.85
N LYS A 30 0.73 8.97 3.72
CA LYS A 30 1.57 8.03 4.50
C LYS A 30 0.75 6.98 5.27
N PRO A 31 -0.32 7.30 6.02
CA PRO A 31 -1.07 6.28 6.75
C PRO A 31 -1.77 5.28 5.80
N CYS A 32 -2.34 5.76 4.69
CA CYS A 32 -2.94 4.88 3.69
C CYS A 32 -1.89 4.03 2.96
N LEU A 33 -0.70 4.58 2.70
CA LEU A 33 0.39 3.86 2.06
C LEU A 33 0.80 2.65 2.89
N VAL A 34 1.03 2.85 4.19
CA VAL A 34 1.37 1.76 5.11
C VAL A 34 0.20 0.79 5.25
N LYS A 35 -1.04 1.27 5.39
CA LYS A 35 -2.26 0.45 5.44
C LYS A 35 -2.31 -0.55 4.29
N HIS A 36 -2.16 -0.05 3.07
CA HIS A 36 -2.37 -0.83 1.87
C HIS A 36 -1.14 -1.65 1.47
N PHE A 37 0.06 -1.22 1.88
CA PHE A 37 1.25 -2.06 1.83
C PHE A 37 1.09 -3.32 2.71
N MET A 38 0.73 -3.15 3.98
CA MET A 38 0.53 -4.27 4.90
C MET A 38 -0.69 -5.11 4.51
N GLY A 39 -1.79 -4.46 4.12
CA GLY A 39 -3.01 -5.16 3.67
C GLY A 39 -2.75 -6.04 2.44
N ALA A 40 -1.90 -5.59 1.51
CA ALA A 40 -1.49 -6.42 0.38
C ALA A 40 -0.67 -7.63 0.83
N LEU A 41 0.27 -7.47 1.77
CA LEU A 41 1.05 -8.59 2.32
C LEU A 41 0.15 -9.61 3.04
N GLU A 42 -0.81 -9.12 3.83
CA GLU A 42 -1.83 -9.96 4.50
C GLU A 42 -2.72 -10.70 3.49
N ALA A 43 -2.97 -10.11 2.32
CA ALA A 43 -3.68 -10.73 1.21
C ALA A 43 -2.80 -11.69 0.36
N GLY A 44 -1.56 -11.95 0.78
CA GLY A 44 -0.63 -12.87 0.11
C GLY A 44 0.20 -12.25 -1.01
N ALA A 45 0.28 -10.92 -1.09
CA ALA A 45 1.24 -10.28 -1.99
C ALA A 45 2.68 -10.47 -1.51
N THR A 46 3.60 -10.48 -2.45
CA THR A 46 5.03 -10.42 -2.20
C THR A 46 5.54 -8.99 -2.25
N VAL A 47 6.65 -8.72 -1.54
CA VAL A 47 7.36 -7.43 -1.66
C VAL A 47 7.77 -7.15 -3.11
N LYS A 48 8.05 -8.18 -3.90
CA LYS A 48 8.36 -8.05 -5.34
C LYS A 48 7.18 -7.52 -6.15
N GLU A 49 5.96 -8.02 -5.90
CA GLU A 49 4.75 -7.50 -6.54
C GLU A 49 4.49 -6.05 -6.12
N LEU A 50 4.63 -5.71 -4.84
CA LEU A 50 4.47 -4.34 -4.35
C LEU A 50 5.49 -3.38 -4.95
N ALA A 51 6.76 -3.80 -5.06
CA ALA A 51 7.80 -3.02 -5.72
C ALA A 51 7.47 -2.78 -7.20
N TYR A 52 6.90 -3.76 -7.90
CA TYR A 52 6.44 -3.60 -9.28
C TYR A 52 5.31 -2.57 -9.40
N ILE A 53 4.29 -2.64 -8.53
CA ILE A 53 3.17 -1.66 -8.52
C ILE A 53 3.67 -0.24 -8.20
N MET A 54 4.61 -0.12 -7.25
CA MET A 54 5.24 1.16 -6.92
C MET A 54 6.01 1.73 -8.12
N ALA A 55 6.85 0.92 -8.78
CA ALA A 55 7.58 1.34 -9.97
C ALA A 55 6.65 1.74 -11.12
N LEU A 56 5.57 0.99 -11.34
CA LEU A 56 4.54 1.32 -12.32
C LEU A 56 3.89 2.68 -11.99
N THR A 57 3.56 2.92 -10.72
CA THR A 57 2.96 4.18 -10.28
C THR A 57 3.88 5.37 -10.51
N PHE A 58 5.19 5.24 -10.25
CA PHE A 58 6.16 6.29 -10.54
C PHE A 58 6.29 6.57 -12.02
N ARG A 59 6.33 5.53 -12.86
CA ARG A 59 6.37 5.67 -14.32
C ARG A 59 5.19 6.48 -14.83
N GLU A 60 3.98 6.16 -14.37
CA GLU A 60 2.75 6.83 -14.81
C GLU A 60 2.54 8.20 -14.14
N SER A 61 3.33 8.54 -13.10
CA SER A 61 3.29 9.83 -12.39
C SER A 61 4.51 10.71 -12.69
N ALA A 62 5.27 10.42 -13.74
CA ALA A 62 6.49 11.12 -14.14
C ALA A 62 7.54 11.27 -13.02
N GLY A 63 7.62 10.27 -12.13
CA GLY A 63 8.58 10.22 -11.03
C GLY A 63 8.32 11.19 -9.89
N GLY A 64 7.28 12.03 -9.92
CA GLY A 64 7.07 13.09 -8.91
C GLY A 64 6.83 12.62 -7.48
N ASP A 65 6.67 11.31 -7.25
CA ASP A 65 6.34 10.72 -5.95
C ASP A 65 7.47 9.81 -5.41
N ASP A 66 8.63 9.75 -6.08
CA ASP A 66 9.74 8.82 -5.79
C ASP A 66 10.46 9.09 -4.46
N CYS A 67 10.94 10.32 -4.24
CA CYS A 67 11.60 10.74 -3.00
C CYS A 67 10.65 10.62 -1.81
N TRP A 68 9.38 10.97 -2.01
CA TRP A 68 8.38 10.90 -0.95
C TRP A 68 8.08 9.45 -0.54
N ALA A 69 7.89 8.56 -1.51
CA ALA A 69 7.61 7.15 -1.24
C ALA A 69 8.81 6.45 -0.59
N HIS A 70 10.04 6.80 -0.98
CA HIS A 70 11.25 6.34 -0.33
C HIS A 70 11.24 6.67 1.17
N ASP A 71 10.95 7.93 1.53
CA ASP A 71 10.92 8.34 2.95
C ASP A 71 9.73 7.73 3.71
N ALA A 72 8.60 7.52 3.03
CA ALA A 72 7.39 6.98 3.64
C ALA A 72 7.48 5.47 3.91
N LEU A 73 8.21 4.71 3.09
CA LEU A 73 8.38 3.25 3.18
C LEU A 73 9.81 2.81 3.49
N GLY A 74 10.75 3.72 3.74
CA GLY A 74 12.17 3.37 3.96
C GLY A 74 12.39 2.30 5.03
N ASP A 75 11.55 2.32 6.07
CA ASP A 75 11.62 1.40 7.21
C ASP A 75 10.66 0.20 7.09
N TYR A 76 10.13 -0.12 5.90
CA TYR A 76 9.13 -1.19 5.75
C TYR A 76 9.62 -2.55 6.29
N LYS A 77 10.92 -2.84 6.21
CA LYS A 77 11.52 -4.07 6.76
C LYS A 77 11.38 -4.12 8.28
N GLN A 78 11.59 -2.98 8.95
CA GLN A 78 11.40 -2.89 10.40
C GLN A 78 9.92 -3.03 10.75
N MET A 79 9.03 -2.33 10.03
CA MET A 79 7.58 -2.44 10.23
C MET A 79 7.07 -3.89 10.09
N MET A 80 7.59 -4.63 9.10
CA MET A 80 7.28 -6.05 8.93
C MET A 80 7.83 -6.92 10.08
N THR A 81 9.03 -6.60 10.58
CA THR A 81 9.66 -7.31 11.71
C THR A 81 8.89 -7.07 13.01
N ASP A 82 8.38 -5.86 13.21
CA ASP A 82 7.58 -5.47 14.37
C ASP A 82 6.15 -6.05 14.32
N GLY A 83 5.79 -6.73 13.22
CA GLY A 83 4.49 -7.37 13.06
C GLY A 83 3.35 -6.38 12.85
N MET A 84 3.64 -5.18 12.36
CA MET A 84 2.64 -4.13 12.11
C MET A 84 1.57 -4.61 11.14
N LYS A 85 0.30 -4.48 11.51
CA LYS A 85 -0.83 -4.89 10.68
C LYS A 85 -1.45 -3.72 9.96
N SER A 86 -2.22 -4.04 8.92
CA SER A 86 -2.98 -3.04 8.16
C SER A 86 -3.98 -2.25 9.03
N CYS A 87 -4.47 -2.81 10.12
CA CYS A 87 -5.38 -2.15 11.06
C CYS A 87 -4.70 -1.16 12.00
N ASP A 88 -3.38 -1.24 12.17
CA ASP A 88 -2.65 -0.49 13.20
C ASP A 88 -2.25 0.91 12.70
N CYS A 89 -2.31 1.16 11.39
CA CYS A 89 -1.85 2.41 10.76
C CYS A 89 -2.72 3.64 11.08
N CYS A 90 -3.90 3.46 11.68
CA CYS A 90 -4.85 4.53 12.02
C CYS A 90 -5.19 4.58 13.52
N GLN A 91 -4.49 3.81 14.36
CA GLN A 91 -4.67 3.93 15.81
C GLN A 91 -4.02 5.23 16.28
N LYS A 92 -4.81 6.09 16.93
CA LYS A 92 -4.36 7.35 17.52
C LYS A 92 -3.43 7.13 18.69
#